data_AF-A0A4S2V1W2-F1
#
_entry.id   AF-A0A4S2V1W2-F1
#
_cell.length_a   1.000
_cell.length_b   1.000
_cell.length_c   1.000
_cell.angle_alpha   90.00
_cell.angle_beta   90.00
_cell.angle_gamma   90.00
#
_symmetry.space_group_name_H-M   'P 1'
#
loop_
_entity.id
_entity.type
_entity.pdbx_description
1 polymer ?
#
loop_
_entity_poly.entity_id
_entity_poly.type
_entity_poly.pdbx_seq_one_letter_code
_entity_poly.pdbx_strand_id
1 'polypeptide(L)'
;MRATGLLLRERRARADRRFGIRLFGAVAVAALSAVPFGLLLVLVEGRWRPLRVMDAGAARRLHETALAHPGWTSTLRFLSDWVWDPATLRCVVALLTAWLLWRRAWRLAAWSGVTAVAGGLTGLLVKTVVERARPSLADPVAQAPGFSFPSGHAMTATTSFAILMLVLLPLVSRGWPRALCWGVSVLSVVGVGFTRVALGVHWFSDVVGGWLLGAAVVASTAWAFEAWRADSGRRRSSMAEGLEPELSEAVPER
;
A
#
# COMPACT_ATOMS: atom_id res chain seq x y z
N MET A 1 -16.98 -47.86 16.82
CA MET A 1 -17.54 -47.05 15.70
C MET A 1 -18.17 -45.71 16.13
N ARG A 2 -18.88 -45.58 17.27
CA ARG A 2 -19.49 -44.30 17.71
C ARG A 2 -18.49 -43.17 18.05
N ALA A 3 -17.36 -43.48 18.66
CA ALA A 3 -16.33 -42.49 19.04
C ALA A 3 -15.66 -41.81 17.82
N THR A 4 -15.41 -42.57 16.75
CA THR A 4 -14.82 -42.06 15.50
C THR A 4 -15.76 -41.06 14.80
N GLY A 5 -17.07 -41.30 14.85
CA GLY A 5 -18.08 -40.41 14.29
C GLY A 5 -18.19 -39.07 15.03
N LEU A 6 -18.04 -39.05 16.35
CA LEU A 6 -18.02 -37.83 17.16
C LEU A 6 -16.77 -36.98 16.87
N LEU A 7 -15.59 -37.61 16.82
CA LEU A 7 -14.33 -36.92 16.50
C LEU A 7 -14.34 -36.31 15.10
N LEU A 8 -14.91 -37.00 14.10
CA LEU A 8 -15.06 -36.47 12.74
C LEU A 8 -16.03 -35.28 12.69
N ARG A 9 -17.14 -35.35 13.44
CA ARG A 9 -18.10 -34.24 13.54
C ARG A 9 -17.49 -33.00 14.20
N GLU A 10 -16.75 -33.16 15.30
CA GLU A 10 -16.06 -32.04 15.93
C GLU A 10 -14.95 -31.45 15.04
N ARG A 11 -14.21 -32.29 14.31
CA ARG A 11 -13.20 -31.82 13.35
C ARG A 11 -13.84 -31.00 12.23
N ARG A 12 -14.97 -31.45 11.68
CA ARG A 12 -15.73 -30.69 10.67
C ARG A 12 -16.27 -29.37 11.23
N ALA A 13 -16.92 -29.39 12.39
CA ALA A 13 -17.42 -28.17 13.03
C ALA A 13 -16.31 -27.14 13.33
N ARG A 14 -15.13 -27.61 13.76
CA ARG A 14 -13.94 -26.74 13.94
C ARG A 14 -13.42 -26.19 12.60
N ALA A 15 -13.40 -27.00 11.55
CA ALA A 15 -12.99 -26.56 10.21
C ALA A 15 -13.98 -25.53 9.63
N ASP A 16 -15.28 -25.76 9.74
CA ASP A 16 -16.34 -24.87 9.26
C ASP A 16 -16.30 -23.53 10.00
N ARG A 17 -16.12 -23.54 11.32
CA ARG A 17 -15.95 -22.31 12.11
C ARG A 17 -14.69 -21.53 11.70
N ARG A 18 -13.57 -22.22 11.46
CA ARG A 18 -12.33 -21.58 10.97
C ARG A 18 -12.53 -20.99 9.58
N PHE A 19 -13.20 -21.70 8.68
CA PHE A 19 -13.55 -21.22 7.36
C PHE A 19 -14.44 -19.98 7.43
N GLY A 20 -15.51 -20.03 8.24
CA GLY A 20 -16.44 -18.91 8.43
C GLY A 20 -15.75 -17.65 8.98
N ILE A 21 -14.89 -17.78 9.99
CA ILE A 21 -14.11 -16.64 10.54
C ILE A 21 -13.19 -16.04 9.47
N ARG A 22 -12.57 -16.87 8.63
CA ARG A 22 -11.68 -16.38 7.57
C ARG A 22 -12.41 -15.70 6.44
N LEU A 23 -13.51 -16.30 5.99
CA LEU A 23 -14.34 -15.72 4.95
C LEU A 23 -14.88 -14.38 5.44
N PHE A 24 -15.41 -14.32 6.66
CA PHE A 24 -15.88 -13.08 7.25
C PHE A 24 -14.77 -12.03 7.36
N GLY A 25 -13.59 -12.39 7.88
CA GLY A 25 -12.48 -11.45 7.99
C GLY A 25 -11.92 -11.01 6.63
N ALA A 26 -11.87 -11.90 5.63
CA ALA A 26 -11.46 -11.54 4.27
C ALA A 26 -12.46 -10.58 3.62
N VAL A 27 -13.76 -10.85 3.77
CA VAL A 27 -14.84 -9.96 3.31
C VAL A 27 -14.76 -8.62 4.04
N ALA A 28 -14.53 -8.60 5.35
CA ALA A 28 -14.39 -7.37 6.11
C ALA A 28 -13.17 -6.55 5.66
N VAL A 29 -12.00 -7.17 5.49
CA VAL A 29 -10.79 -6.51 4.96
C VAL A 29 -11.04 -5.97 3.56
N ALA A 30 -11.63 -6.78 2.68
CA ALA A 30 -11.96 -6.38 1.32
C ALA A 30 -12.96 -5.21 1.33
N ALA A 31 -14.03 -5.27 2.13
CA ALA A 31 -15.04 -4.21 2.21
C ALA A 31 -14.45 -2.91 2.79
N LEU A 32 -13.72 -2.98 3.92
CA LEU A 32 -13.10 -1.82 4.54
C LEU A 32 -12.13 -1.10 3.61
N SER A 33 -11.51 -1.82 2.69
CA SER A 33 -10.52 -1.26 1.77
C SER A 33 -11.11 -0.88 0.41
N ALA A 34 -12.03 -1.68 -0.12
CA ALA A 34 -12.62 -1.50 -1.45
C ALA A 34 -13.80 -0.53 -1.44
N VAL A 35 -14.57 -0.42 -0.36
CA VAL A 35 -15.71 0.51 -0.30
C VAL A 35 -15.26 1.96 -0.39
N PRO A 36 -14.26 2.45 0.39
CA PRO A 36 -13.79 3.82 0.25
C PRO A 36 -13.22 4.11 -1.14
N PHE A 37 -12.45 3.17 -1.70
CA PHE A 37 -11.91 3.31 -3.04
C PHE A 37 -13.01 3.33 -4.11
N GLY A 38 -13.98 2.43 -4.04
CA GLY A 38 -15.10 2.33 -4.96
C GLY A 38 -16.01 3.56 -4.91
N LEU A 39 -16.29 4.08 -3.71
CA LEU A 39 -17.01 5.34 -3.54
C LEU A 39 -16.24 6.50 -4.17
N LEU A 40 -14.94 6.62 -3.91
CA LEU A 40 -14.10 7.64 -4.54
C LEU A 40 -14.11 7.51 -6.07
N LEU A 41 -13.99 6.29 -6.59
CA LEU A 41 -14.04 6.01 -8.02
C LEU A 41 -15.38 6.45 -8.63
N VAL A 42 -16.51 6.13 -7.99
CA VAL A 42 -17.83 6.60 -8.42
C VAL A 42 -17.91 8.13 -8.42
N LEU A 43 -17.34 8.81 -7.43
CA LEU A 43 -17.33 10.28 -7.39
C LEU A 43 -16.44 10.88 -8.49
N VAL A 44 -15.33 10.22 -8.83
CA VAL A 44 -14.41 10.62 -9.91
C VAL A 44 -15.08 10.44 -11.27
N GLU A 45 -15.58 9.24 -11.57
CA GLU A 45 -16.26 8.90 -12.83
C GLU A 45 -17.57 9.67 -12.99
N GLY A 46 -18.34 9.80 -11.91
CA GLY A 46 -19.57 10.60 -11.87
C GLY A 46 -19.33 12.11 -11.95
N ARG A 47 -18.06 12.55 -12.04
CA ARG A 47 -17.66 13.97 -12.16
C ARG A 47 -18.31 14.86 -11.10
N TRP A 48 -18.41 14.36 -9.87
CA TRP A 48 -19.12 15.05 -8.78
C TRP A 48 -18.51 16.44 -8.55
N ARG A 49 -19.36 17.48 -8.64
CA ARG A 49 -18.90 18.88 -8.68
C ARG A 49 -18.03 19.28 -7.49
N PRO A 50 -18.37 18.97 -6.22
CA PRO A 50 -17.52 19.31 -5.08
C PRO A 50 -16.13 18.71 -5.16
N LEU A 51 -16.00 17.43 -5.53
CA LEU A 51 -14.69 16.77 -5.69
C LEU A 51 -13.86 17.42 -6.79
N ARG A 52 -14.47 17.73 -7.95
CA ARG A 52 -13.78 18.42 -9.05
C ARG A 52 -13.32 19.82 -8.67
N VAL A 53 -14.13 20.57 -7.94
CA VAL A 53 -13.76 21.92 -7.45
C VAL A 53 -12.60 21.83 -6.46
N MET A 54 -12.62 20.83 -5.56
CA MET A 54 -11.52 20.58 -4.64
C MET A 54 -10.23 20.20 -5.38
N ASP A 55 -10.30 19.27 -6.33
CA ASP A 55 -9.16 18.83 -7.15
C ASP A 55 -8.55 20.00 -7.93
N ALA A 56 -9.37 20.76 -8.64
CA ALA A 56 -8.92 21.90 -9.43
C ALA A 56 -8.37 23.04 -8.55
N GLY A 57 -9.01 23.30 -7.41
CA GLY A 57 -8.55 24.32 -6.46
C GLY A 57 -7.22 23.94 -5.80
N ALA A 58 -7.03 22.68 -5.43
CA ALA A 58 -5.79 22.18 -4.86
C ALA A 58 -4.64 22.25 -5.88
N ALA A 59 -4.87 21.72 -7.09
CA ALA A 59 -3.87 21.74 -8.17
C ALA A 59 -3.45 23.16 -8.52
N ARG A 60 -4.41 24.09 -8.67
CA ARG A 60 -4.12 25.47 -9.06
C ARG A 60 -3.31 26.22 -8.00
N ARG A 61 -3.75 26.21 -6.74
CA ARG A 61 -3.07 26.93 -5.65
C ARG A 61 -1.63 26.44 -5.43
N LEU A 62 -1.43 25.12 -5.46
CA LEU A 62 -0.10 24.56 -5.29
C LEU A 62 0.79 24.83 -6.51
N HIS A 63 0.25 24.79 -7.71
CA HIS A 63 1.00 25.13 -8.93
C HIS A 63 1.39 26.61 -8.99
N GLU A 64 0.49 27.53 -8.63
CA GLU A 64 0.81 28.95 -8.49
C GLU A 64 1.96 29.17 -7.49
N THR A 65 1.93 28.44 -6.38
CA THR A 65 3.03 28.45 -5.40
C THR A 65 4.33 27.88 -6.00
N ALA A 66 4.24 26.83 -6.82
CA ALA A 66 5.37 26.20 -7.50
C ALA A 66 6.06 27.14 -8.50
N LEU A 67 5.27 27.90 -9.24
CA LEU A 67 5.77 28.91 -10.16
C LEU A 67 6.46 30.06 -9.41
N ALA A 68 5.89 30.50 -8.28
CA ALA A 68 6.45 31.58 -7.48
C ALA A 68 7.76 31.21 -6.76
N HIS A 69 8.03 29.92 -6.50
CA HIS A 69 9.17 29.47 -5.70
C HIS A 69 10.00 28.37 -6.40
N PRO A 70 10.90 28.74 -7.34
CA PRO A 70 11.67 27.77 -8.12
C PRO A 70 12.54 26.81 -7.29
N GLY A 71 13.12 27.29 -6.18
CA GLY A 71 13.91 26.46 -5.26
C GLY A 71 13.07 25.36 -4.60
N TRP A 72 11.86 25.70 -4.16
CA TRP A 72 10.91 24.73 -3.60
C TRP A 72 10.50 23.69 -4.64
N THR A 73 10.19 24.12 -5.87
CA THR A 73 9.84 23.24 -6.99
C THR A 73 11.00 22.31 -7.37
N SER A 74 12.24 22.78 -7.33
CA SER A 74 13.42 21.95 -7.54
C SER A 74 13.54 20.85 -6.48
N THR A 75 13.34 21.20 -5.21
CA THR A 75 13.32 20.22 -4.10
C THR A 75 12.21 19.19 -4.26
N LEU A 76 10.99 19.62 -4.62
CA LEU A 76 9.89 18.69 -4.85
C LEU A 76 10.15 17.72 -6.01
N ARG A 77 10.77 18.20 -7.11
CA ARG A 77 11.18 17.35 -8.23
C ARG A 77 12.26 16.36 -7.80
N PHE A 78 13.30 16.82 -7.10
CA PHE A 78 14.34 15.93 -6.59
C PHE A 78 13.75 14.83 -5.69
N LEU A 79 12.90 15.20 -4.74
CA LEU A 79 12.24 14.23 -3.88
C LEU A 79 11.36 13.27 -4.68
N SER A 80 10.57 13.76 -5.65
CA SER A 80 9.65 12.91 -6.41
C SER A 80 10.34 12.01 -7.43
N ASP A 81 11.42 12.47 -8.07
CA ASP A 81 12.03 11.81 -9.23
C ASP A 81 13.22 10.92 -8.85
N TRP A 82 13.75 11.08 -7.63
CA TRP A 82 14.88 10.28 -7.14
C TRP A 82 14.57 9.52 -5.86
N VAL A 83 14.11 10.22 -4.81
CA VAL A 83 13.93 9.63 -3.46
C VAL A 83 12.66 8.80 -3.38
N TRP A 84 11.55 9.35 -3.87
CA TRP A 84 10.21 8.77 -3.84
C TRP A 84 9.74 8.28 -5.20
N ASP A 85 10.68 8.13 -6.14
CA ASP A 85 10.40 7.56 -7.44
C ASP A 85 9.92 6.10 -7.31
N PRO A 86 8.88 5.69 -8.06
CA PRO A 86 8.36 4.34 -8.00
C PRO A 86 9.38 3.26 -8.35
N ALA A 87 10.30 3.51 -9.29
CA ALA A 87 11.35 2.55 -9.62
C ALA A 87 12.34 2.45 -8.45
N THR A 88 12.78 3.57 -7.86
CA THR A 88 13.61 3.56 -6.64
C THR A 88 12.97 2.74 -5.52
N LEU A 89 11.71 3.02 -5.18
CA LEU A 89 11.01 2.31 -4.10
C LEU A 89 10.79 0.82 -4.41
N ARG A 90 10.55 0.46 -5.68
CA ARG A 90 10.46 -0.95 -6.09
C ARG A 90 11.81 -1.65 -6.04
N CYS A 91 12.90 -0.98 -6.41
CA CYS A 91 14.26 -1.51 -6.27
C CYS A 91 14.59 -1.78 -4.79
N VAL A 92 14.25 -0.87 -3.88
CA VAL A 92 14.42 -1.09 -2.43
C VAL A 92 13.64 -2.32 -1.96
N VAL A 93 12.38 -2.47 -2.37
CA VAL A 93 11.57 -3.66 -2.02
C VAL A 93 12.13 -4.94 -2.66
N ALA A 94 12.66 -4.87 -3.88
CA ALA A 94 13.29 -6.00 -4.54
C ALA A 94 14.56 -6.44 -3.81
N LEU A 95 15.39 -5.49 -3.37
CA LEU A 95 16.58 -5.77 -2.56
C LEU A 95 16.21 -6.37 -1.21
N LEU A 96 15.17 -5.84 -0.54
CA LEU A 96 14.63 -6.44 0.69
C LEU A 96 14.17 -7.88 0.44
N THR A 97 13.45 -8.12 -0.65
CA THR A 97 12.95 -9.45 -1.01
C THR A 97 14.11 -10.41 -1.29
N ALA A 98 15.15 -9.97 -2.02
CA ALA A 98 16.36 -10.76 -2.24
C ALA A 98 17.11 -11.07 -0.94
N TRP A 99 17.20 -10.10 -0.02
CA TRP A 99 17.78 -10.29 1.30
C TRP A 99 16.99 -11.32 2.12
N LEU A 100 15.65 -11.30 2.07
CA LEU A 100 14.81 -12.31 2.73
C LEU A 100 15.03 -13.71 2.14
N LEU A 101 15.14 -13.84 0.81
CA LEU A 101 15.48 -15.11 0.16
C LEU A 101 16.84 -15.63 0.61
N TRP A 102 17.85 -14.76 0.69
CA TRP A 102 19.18 -15.11 1.19
C TRP A 102 19.15 -15.57 2.64
N ARG A 103 18.33 -14.93 3.49
CA ARG A 103 18.08 -15.31 4.89
C ARG A 103 17.18 -16.55 5.03
N ARG A 104 16.73 -17.16 3.93
CA ARG A 104 15.78 -18.27 3.89
C ARG A 104 14.43 -17.96 4.54
N ALA A 105 14.03 -16.69 4.60
CA ALA A 105 12.70 -16.24 5.02
C ALA A 105 11.74 -16.28 3.82
N TRP A 106 11.57 -17.47 3.23
CA TRP A 106 10.87 -17.67 1.95
C TRP A 106 9.43 -17.15 1.97
N ARG A 107 8.74 -17.24 3.11
CA ARG A 107 7.34 -16.84 3.25
C ARG A 107 7.20 -15.33 3.25
N LEU A 108 8.05 -14.63 4.00
CA LEU A 108 8.09 -13.16 3.94
C LEU A 108 8.56 -12.67 2.58
N ALA A 109 9.53 -13.34 1.96
CA ALA A 109 9.98 -12.99 0.62
C ALA A 109 8.83 -13.12 -0.40
N ALA A 110 8.08 -14.23 -0.33
CA ALA A 110 6.89 -14.44 -1.15
C ALA A 110 5.82 -13.38 -0.89
N TRP A 111 5.51 -13.07 0.37
CA TRP A 111 4.53 -12.04 0.71
C TRP A 111 4.95 -10.65 0.19
N SER A 112 6.22 -10.28 0.39
CA SER A 112 6.80 -9.01 -0.08
C SER A 112 6.69 -8.89 -1.61
N GLY A 113 7.16 -9.92 -2.33
CA GLY A 113 7.10 -9.97 -3.79
C GLY A 113 5.68 -9.94 -4.33
N VAL A 114 4.78 -10.77 -3.79
CA VAL A 114 3.36 -10.81 -4.19
C VAL A 114 2.68 -9.46 -3.95
N THR A 115 2.91 -8.83 -2.79
CA THR A 115 2.31 -7.53 -2.47
C THR A 115 2.78 -6.43 -3.42
N ALA A 116 4.08 -6.40 -3.74
CA ALA A 116 4.64 -5.43 -4.68
C ALA A 116 4.08 -5.62 -6.11
N VAL A 117 4.04 -6.86 -6.60
CA VAL A 117 3.53 -7.20 -7.93
C VAL A 117 2.02 -6.94 -8.02
N ALA A 118 1.25 -7.40 -7.03
CA ALA A 118 -0.19 -7.16 -6.97
C ALA A 118 -0.51 -5.66 -6.94
N GLY A 119 0.27 -4.87 -6.19
CA GLY A 119 0.14 -3.42 -6.18
C GLY A 119 0.36 -2.80 -7.56
N GLY A 120 1.47 -3.16 -8.23
CA GLY A 120 1.78 -2.67 -9.57
C GLY A 120 0.72 -3.03 -10.62
N LEU A 121 0.29 -4.30 -10.65
CA LEU A 121 -0.69 -4.79 -11.61
C LEU A 121 -2.08 -4.20 -11.39
N THR A 122 -2.53 -4.13 -10.12
CA THR A 122 -3.84 -3.54 -9.80
C THR A 122 -3.87 -2.06 -10.14
N GLY A 123 -2.79 -1.33 -9.83
CA GLY A 123 -2.67 0.08 -10.19
C GLY A 123 -2.69 0.30 -11.71
N LEU A 124 -1.98 -0.54 -12.46
CA LEU A 124 -1.99 -0.48 -13.93
C LEU A 124 -3.39 -0.77 -14.50
N LEU A 125 -4.04 -1.83 -14.02
CA LEU A 125 -5.37 -2.24 -14.47
C LEU A 125 -6.41 -1.13 -14.27
N VAL A 126 -6.50 -0.58 -13.05
CA VAL A 126 -7.44 0.51 -12.77
C VAL A 126 -7.11 1.72 -13.66
N LYS A 127 -5.83 2.02 -13.84
CA LYS A 127 -5.39 3.16 -14.65
C LYS A 127 -5.81 3.05 -16.12
N THR A 128 -5.76 1.85 -16.69
CA THR A 128 -6.21 1.57 -18.06
C THR A 128 -7.73 1.49 -18.20
N VAL A 129 -8.47 1.30 -17.11
CA VAL A 129 -9.95 1.25 -17.14
C VAL A 129 -10.54 2.65 -16.97
N VAL A 130 -9.96 3.45 -16.09
CA VAL A 130 -10.48 4.77 -15.70
C VAL A 130 -10.09 5.86 -16.70
N GLU A 131 -8.90 5.75 -17.30
CA GLU A 131 -8.44 6.65 -18.37
C GLU A 131 -8.54 8.17 -18.06
N ARG A 132 -8.51 8.54 -16.78
CA ARG A 132 -8.70 9.92 -16.35
C ARG A 132 -7.58 10.83 -16.86
N ALA A 133 -7.95 11.98 -17.43
CA ALA A 133 -7.01 13.00 -17.86
C ALA A 133 -6.31 13.69 -16.67
N ARG A 134 -5.03 14.03 -16.84
CA ARG A 134 -4.21 14.77 -15.87
C ARG A 134 -4.63 16.25 -15.78
N PRO A 135 -4.19 16.98 -14.73
CA PRO A 135 -4.32 18.43 -14.70
C PRO A 135 -3.61 19.07 -15.90
N SER A 136 -4.35 19.90 -16.64
CA SER A 136 -3.82 20.74 -17.72
C SER A 136 -3.64 22.17 -17.20
N LEU A 137 -2.46 22.48 -16.70
CA LEU A 137 -2.12 23.79 -16.12
C LEU A 137 -1.29 24.59 -17.11
N ALA A 138 -1.46 25.91 -17.11
CA ALA A 138 -0.57 26.81 -17.86
C ALA A 138 0.83 26.76 -17.26
N ASP A 139 1.86 26.76 -18.11
CA ASP A 139 3.29 26.69 -17.72
C ASP A 139 3.61 25.52 -16.77
N PRO A 140 3.45 24.26 -17.23
CA PRO A 140 3.63 23.08 -16.38
C PRO A 140 5.07 22.94 -15.89
N VAL A 141 5.25 22.81 -14.57
CA VAL A 141 6.57 22.65 -13.91
C VAL A 141 7.10 21.21 -13.92
N ALA A 142 6.24 20.25 -14.25
CA ALA A 142 6.57 18.85 -14.43
C ALA A 142 5.60 18.19 -15.43
N GLN A 143 6.04 17.09 -16.04
CA GLN A 143 5.23 16.30 -16.98
C GLN A 143 5.22 14.84 -16.58
N ALA A 144 4.10 14.16 -16.79
CA ALA A 144 3.97 12.74 -16.55
C ALA A 144 3.14 12.08 -17.66
N PRO A 145 3.59 10.97 -18.25
CA PRO A 145 2.86 10.31 -19.33
C PRO A 145 1.63 9.55 -18.82
N GLY A 146 0.71 9.25 -19.73
CA GLY A 146 -0.48 8.42 -19.50
C GLY A 146 -1.51 9.02 -18.54
N PHE A 147 -2.47 8.19 -18.12
CA PHE A 147 -3.62 8.61 -17.31
C PHE A 147 -3.25 9.03 -15.87
N SER A 148 -4.17 9.73 -15.19
CA SER A 148 -3.91 10.34 -13.88
C SER A 148 -4.36 9.45 -12.71
N PHE A 149 -5.49 8.75 -12.83
CA PHE A 149 -6.07 7.98 -11.73
C PHE A 149 -5.78 6.47 -11.85
N PRO A 150 -5.45 5.78 -10.75
CA PRO A 150 -4.98 6.34 -9.49
C PRO A 150 -3.51 6.79 -9.62
N SER A 151 -3.03 7.56 -8.63
CA SER A 151 -1.61 7.95 -8.59
C SER A 151 -0.73 6.74 -8.32
N GLY A 152 0.07 6.36 -9.32
CA GLY A 152 1.02 5.25 -9.20
C GLY A 152 2.15 5.51 -8.21
N HIS A 153 2.56 6.77 -8.02
CA HIS A 153 3.53 7.16 -7.00
C HIS A 153 2.94 6.97 -5.60
N ALA A 154 1.75 7.50 -5.36
CA ALA A 154 1.06 7.36 -4.07
C ALA A 154 0.83 5.88 -3.73
N MET A 155 0.36 5.09 -4.70
CA MET A 155 0.15 3.67 -4.53
C MET A 155 1.46 2.91 -4.23
N THR A 156 2.52 3.15 -5.00
CA THR A 156 3.82 2.49 -4.81
C THR A 156 4.42 2.87 -3.46
N ALA A 157 4.32 4.14 -3.05
CA ALA A 157 4.76 4.58 -1.73
C ALA A 157 4.01 3.85 -0.62
N THR A 158 2.67 3.80 -0.67
CA THR A 158 1.86 3.08 0.31
C THR A 158 2.27 1.61 0.41
N THR A 159 2.39 0.91 -0.72
CA THR A 159 2.76 -0.52 -0.71
C THR A 159 4.20 -0.73 -0.23
N SER A 160 5.17 0.05 -0.72
CA SER A 160 6.58 -0.15 -0.40
C SER A 160 6.90 0.19 1.05
N PHE A 161 6.38 1.31 1.57
CA PHE A 161 6.58 1.66 2.98
C PHE A 161 5.85 0.68 3.92
N ALA A 162 4.67 0.18 3.54
CA ALA A 162 4.01 -0.85 4.33
C ALA A 162 4.76 -2.18 4.34
N ILE A 163 5.31 -2.62 3.19
CA ILE A 163 6.17 -3.80 3.10
C ILE A 163 7.40 -3.63 4.00
N LEU A 164 8.13 -2.51 3.84
CA LEU A 164 9.30 -2.20 4.65
C LEU A 164 8.96 -2.24 6.13
N MET A 165 7.85 -1.62 6.52
CA MET A 165 7.46 -1.56 7.92
C MET A 165 7.06 -2.94 8.44
N LEU A 166 6.16 -3.66 7.77
CA LEU A 166 5.68 -4.95 8.23
C LEU A 166 6.77 -6.04 8.27
N VAL A 167 7.80 -5.93 7.43
CA VAL A 167 8.93 -6.87 7.39
C VAL A 167 10.04 -6.48 8.38
N LEU A 168 10.40 -5.20 8.46
CA LEU A 168 11.58 -4.77 9.23
C LEU A 168 11.26 -4.38 10.68
N LEU A 169 10.00 -4.06 11.00
CA LEU A 169 9.58 -3.69 12.36
C LEU A 169 9.95 -4.72 13.45
N PRO A 170 9.94 -6.05 13.22
CA PRO A 170 10.46 -7.05 14.15
C PRO A 170 11.93 -6.81 14.56
N LEU A 171 12.74 -6.26 13.65
CA LEU A 171 14.18 -6.03 13.85
C LEU A 171 14.48 -4.72 14.58
N VAL A 172 13.47 -3.84 14.73
CA VAL A 172 13.62 -2.53 15.38
C VAL A 172 13.27 -2.64 16.87
N SER A 173 14.12 -2.08 17.73
CA SER A 173 13.91 -2.01 19.17
C SER A 173 12.63 -1.25 19.52
N ARG A 174 11.90 -1.71 20.55
CA ARG A 174 10.64 -1.09 20.97
C ARG A 174 10.85 0.34 21.48
N GLY A 175 9.78 1.14 21.47
CA GLY A 175 9.78 2.53 21.94
C GLY A 175 10.06 3.54 20.82
N TRP A 176 10.88 4.54 21.12
CA TRP A 176 11.16 5.68 20.22
C TRP A 176 11.61 5.27 18.80
N PRO A 177 12.49 4.28 18.59
CA PRO A 177 12.92 3.90 17.25
C PRO A 177 11.78 3.42 16.35
N ARG A 178 10.83 2.63 16.88
CA ARG A 178 9.63 2.22 16.14
C ARG A 178 8.72 3.41 15.82
N ALA A 179 8.55 4.33 16.76
CA ALA A 179 7.75 5.54 16.53
C ALA A 179 8.34 6.38 15.39
N LEU A 180 9.67 6.51 15.35
CA LEU A 180 10.39 7.18 14.27
C LEU A 180 10.19 6.47 12.92
N CYS A 181 10.31 5.15 12.88
CA CYS A 181 10.06 4.35 11.68
C CYS A 181 8.65 4.58 11.11
N TRP A 182 7.62 4.58 11.97
CA TRP A 182 6.25 4.90 11.58
C TRP A 182 6.11 6.34 11.09
N GLY A 183 6.68 7.30 11.83
CA GLY A 183 6.66 8.72 11.47
C GLY A 183 7.27 8.97 10.09
N VAL A 184 8.45 8.42 9.81
CA VAL A 184 9.13 8.54 8.52
C VAL A 184 8.29 7.90 7.39
N SER A 185 7.68 6.74 7.65
CA SER A 185 6.86 6.05 6.63
C SER A 185 5.61 6.86 6.29
N VAL A 186 4.88 7.33 7.30
CA VAL A 186 3.67 8.16 7.11
C VAL A 186 4.04 9.47 6.42
N LEU A 187 5.09 10.15 6.90
CA LEU A 187 5.57 11.40 6.30
C LEU A 187 5.98 11.19 4.84
N SER A 188 6.63 10.08 4.52
CA SER A 188 7.02 9.78 3.15
C SER A 188 5.80 9.52 2.26
N VAL A 189 4.83 8.71 2.70
CA VAL A 189 3.60 8.43 1.93
C VAL A 189 2.79 9.70 1.68
N VAL A 190 2.64 10.56 2.69
CA VAL A 190 1.97 11.86 2.58
C VAL A 190 2.78 12.80 1.68
N GLY A 191 4.09 12.86 1.87
CA GLY A 191 5.02 13.67 1.10
C GLY A 191 5.03 13.33 -0.39
N VAL A 192 5.01 12.04 -0.73
CA VAL A 192 4.82 11.57 -2.12
C VAL A 192 3.52 12.12 -2.69
N GLY A 193 2.41 11.98 -1.96
CA GLY A 193 1.12 12.48 -2.42
C GLY A 193 1.15 13.99 -2.66
N PHE A 194 1.73 14.73 -1.72
CA PHE A 194 1.88 16.17 -1.80
C PHE A 194 2.69 16.61 -3.02
N THR A 195 3.86 15.99 -3.28
CA THR A 195 4.68 16.36 -4.46
C THR A 195 3.92 16.16 -5.75
N ARG A 196 3.08 15.11 -5.87
CA ARG A 196 2.32 14.85 -7.10
C ARG A 196 1.24 15.89 -7.40
N VAL A 197 0.58 16.41 -6.37
CA VAL A 197 -0.41 17.50 -6.55
C VAL A 197 0.31 18.82 -6.75
N ALA A 198 1.38 19.08 -5.99
CA ALA A 198 2.13 20.33 -6.07
C ALA A 198 2.85 20.53 -7.40
N LEU A 199 3.37 19.46 -7.99
CA LEU A 199 3.97 19.47 -9.33
C LEU A 199 2.92 19.45 -10.46
N GLY A 200 1.62 19.48 -10.14
CA GLY A 200 0.54 19.59 -11.13
C GLY A 200 0.31 18.35 -11.99
N VAL A 201 0.85 17.19 -11.60
CA VAL A 201 0.82 15.96 -12.40
C VAL A 201 -0.33 15.01 -12.02
N HIS A 202 -0.95 15.22 -10.86
CA HIS A 202 -2.10 14.43 -10.39
C HIS A 202 -3.13 15.32 -9.68
N TRP A 203 -4.39 14.91 -9.74
CA TRP A 203 -5.44 15.47 -8.89
C TRP A 203 -5.29 14.96 -7.44
N PHE A 204 -5.81 15.71 -6.48
CA PHE A 204 -5.79 15.27 -5.07
C PHE A 204 -6.52 13.92 -4.88
N SER A 205 -7.66 13.74 -5.54
CA SER A 205 -8.39 12.46 -5.54
C SER A 205 -7.62 11.30 -6.17
N ASP A 206 -6.72 11.55 -7.14
CA ASP A 206 -5.85 10.50 -7.69
C ASP A 206 -4.89 9.96 -6.63
N VAL A 207 -4.37 10.86 -5.78
CA VAL A 207 -3.47 10.52 -4.67
C VAL A 207 -4.21 9.71 -3.61
N VAL A 208 -5.39 10.17 -3.19
CA VAL A 208 -6.24 9.45 -2.24
C VAL A 208 -6.61 8.07 -2.79
N GLY A 209 -6.96 7.98 -4.08
CA GLY A 209 -7.23 6.70 -4.75
C GLY A 209 -6.03 5.77 -4.74
N GLY A 210 -4.83 6.30 -4.97
CA GLY A 210 -3.58 5.53 -4.89
C GLY A 210 -3.31 4.99 -3.49
N TRP A 211 -3.49 5.82 -2.45
CA TRP A 211 -3.34 5.39 -1.06
C TRP A 211 -4.35 4.31 -0.66
N LEU A 212 -5.63 4.51 -0.99
CA LEU A 212 -6.70 3.56 -0.67
C LEU A 212 -6.48 2.22 -1.37
N LEU A 213 -6.15 2.24 -2.66
CA LEU A 213 -5.91 1.01 -3.43
C LEU A 213 -4.63 0.29 -2.98
N GLY A 214 -3.56 1.03 -2.68
CA GLY A 214 -2.33 0.47 -2.12
C GLY A 214 -2.57 -0.17 -0.75
N ALA A 215 -3.31 0.50 0.14
CA ALA A 215 -3.70 -0.03 1.44
C ALA A 215 -4.59 -1.27 1.31
N ALA A 216 -5.50 -1.31 0.34
CA ALA A 216 -6.34 -2.47 0.06
C ALA A 216 -5.54 -3.71 -0.33
N VAL A 217 -4.54 -3.54 -1.20
CA VAL A 217 -3.64 -4.63 -1.58
C VAL A 217 -2.88 -5.14 -0.36
N VAL A 218 -2.24 -4.25 0.41
CA VAL A 218 -1.48 -4.62 1.61
C VAL A 218 -2.35 -5.32 2.64
N ALA A 219 -3.54 -4.79 2.93
CA ALA A 219 -4.44 -5.36 3.92
C ALA A 219 -4.90 -6.77 3.49
N SER A 220 -5.21 -6.95 2.20
CA SER A 220 -5.64 -8.23 1.64
C SER A 220 -4.52 -9.28 1.68
N THR A 221 -3.30 -8.92 1.27
CA THR A 221 -2.16 -9.85 1.29
C THR A 221 -1.70 -10.15 2.71
N ALA A 222 -1.68 -9.16 3.61
CA ALA A 222 -1.36 -9.36 5.03
C ALA A 222 -2.40 -10.26 5.72
N TRP A 223 -3.70 -10.07 5.43
CA TRP A 223 -4.74 -10.95 5.93
C TRP A 223 -4.55 -12.40 5.46
N ALA A 224 -4.26 -12.59 4.18
CA ALA A 224 -3.96 -13.93 3.63
C ALA A 224 -2.76 -14.57 4.33
N PHE A 225 -1.70 -13.79 4.60
CA PHE A 225 -0.52 -14.24 5.32
C PHE A 225 -0.85 -14.65 6.77
N GLU A 226 -1.56 -13.81 7.52
CA GLU A 226 -1.97 -14.11 8.90
C GLU A 226 -2.95 -15.30 8.99
N ALA A 227 -3.82 -15.44 8.00
CA ALA A 227 -4.71 -16.59 7.89
C ALA A 227 -3.90 -17.89 7.71
N TRP A 228 -2.87 -17.86 6.87
CA TRP A 228 -1.95 -18.98 6.68
C TRP A 228 -1.10 -19.27 7.94
N ARG A 229 -0.60 -18.25 8.64
CA ARG A 229 0.12 -18.42 9.92
C ARG A 229 -0.74 -19.19 10.93
N ALA A 230 -2.00 -18.79 11.08
CA ALA A 230 -2.93 -19.42 12.00
C ALA A 230 -3.22 -20.90 11.67
N ASP A 231 -3.24 -21.28 10.38
CA ASP A 231 -3.38 -22.69 9.96
C ASP A 231 -2.17 -23.53 10.29
N SER A 232 -0.99 -22.94 10.15
CA SER A 232 0.28 -23.59 10.42
C SER A 232 0.58 -23.72 11.92
N GLY A 233 -0.39 -23.39 12.78
CA GLY A 233 -0.25 -23.40 14.24
C GLY A 233 0.60 -22.26 14.80
N ARG A 234 0.98 -21.27 13.97
CA ARG A 234 1.76 -20.11 14.40
C ARG A 234 0.84 -19.07 15.04
N ARG A 235 1.37 -18.34 16.02
CA ARG A 235 0.68 -17.21 16.63
C ARG A 235 0.45 -16.13 15.57
N ARG A 236 -0.77 -15.57 15.53
CA ARG A 236 -1.07 -14.36 14.75
C ARG A 236 -0.24 -13.20 15.28
N SER A 237 0.40 -12.46 14.40
CA SER A 237 1.12 -11.25 14.79
C SER A 237 0.20 -10.04 14.76
N SER A 238 0.52 -9.05 15.58
CA SER A 238 -0.10 -7.72 15.45
C SER A 238 0.68 -6.85 14.46
N MET A 239 0.02 -5.86 13.84
CA MET A 239 0.72 -4.90 12.98
C MET A 239 1.86 -4.16 13.69
N ALA A 240 1.77 -4.01 15.02
CA ALA A 240 2.81 -3.39 15.84
C ALA A 240 4.04 -4.30 16.06
N GLU A 241 3.91 -5.59 15.79
CA GLU A 241 4.98 -6.58 15.88
C GLU A 241 5.62 -6.90 14.51
N GLY A 242 4.95 -6.56 13.39
CA GLY A 242 5.33 -6.97 12.04
C GLY A 242 4.69 -8.31 11.64
N LEU A 243 4.91 -8.78 10.40
CA LEU A 243 4.30 -10.02 9.89
C LEU A 243 4.97 -11.30 10.40
N GLU A 244 6.27 -11.26 10.65
CA GLU A 244 7.00 -12.40 11.21
C GLU A 244 7.92 -11.94 12.33
N PRO A 245 7.41 -11.85 13.58
CA PRO A 245 8.21 -11.48 14.75
C PRO A 245 9.44 -12.36 14.97
N GLU A 246 9.38 -13.60 14.48
CA GLU A 246 10.44 -14.61 14.54
C GLU A 246 11.64 -14.27 13.64
N LEU A 247 11.54 -13.27 12.75
CA LEU A 247 12.64 -12.83 11.87
C LEU A 247 13.89 -12.36 12.63
N SER A 248 13.75 -12.01 13.91
CA SER A 248 14.88 -11.63 14.78
C SER A 248 15.80 -12.82 15.12
N GLU A 249 15.40 -14.07 14.84
CA GLU A 249 16.20 -15.27 15.06
C GLU A 249 17.23 -15.55 13.94
N ALA A 250 18.26 -16.36 14.25
CA ALA A 250 19.40 -16.60 13.35
C ALA A 250 19.02 -17.33 12.03
N VAL A 251 18.02 -18.21 12.05
CA VAL A 251 17.46 -18.91 10.86
C VAL A 251 15.94 -18.97 11.00
N PRO A 252 15.17 -18.12 10.28
CA PRO A 252 13.74 -17.93 10.53
C PRO A 252 12.86 -19.11 10.05
N GLU A 253 13.28 -19.83 9.01
CA GLU A 253 12.57 -21.01 8.50
C GLU A 253 13.56 -22.19 8.41
N ARG A 254 13.52 -23.08 9.40
CA ARG A 254 14.21 -24.39 9.35
C ARG A 254 13.37 -25.41 8.60
#